data_AF-A0A7C0TXJ7-F1
#
_entry.id   AF-A0A7C0TXJ7-F1
#
_cell.length_a   1.000
_cell.length_b   1.000
_cell.length_c   1.000
_cell.angle_alpha   90.00
_cell.angle_beta   90.00
_cell.angle_gamma   90.00
#
_symmetry.space_group_name_H-M   'P 1'
#
loop_
_entity.id
_entity.type
_entity.pdbx_description
1 polymer ?
#
loop_
_entity_poly.entity_id
_entity_poly.type
_entity_poly.pdbx_seq_one_letter_code
_entity_poly.pdbx_strand_id
1 'polypeptide(L)'
;MGRSRNRYIYIVVLILIAFTLYPYTHLTYGKSYITPEVVYVGENFTVTIEVVNTGDVVLTDVVPTIKLVPEGLAEVITGPTPPRASMLSPGDRVNFTYILKAISPGDIEVFYEVKYVNSYTLEKLSTGLLKAGDVTIKEVSMWDLLTRHDLQYLIPLLILSILGFLIFTIYRRGSLFGPKTGLKIRGVSCKDLDSILKRFVKVIESKHRELMDLHSKLRRLVFGYESMQGLVDMAR
;
A
#
# COMPACT_ATOMS: atom_id res chain seq x y z
N MET A 1 9.62 52.13 55.92
CA MET A 1 8.79 51.28 55.04
C MET A 1 9.10 51.38 53.53
N GLY A 2 9.60 52.49 52.97
CA GLY A 2 9.75 52.65 51.50
C GLY A 2 10.90 51.87 50.81
N ARG A 3 11.97 51.55 51.54
CA ARG A 3 13.20 50.93 50.96
C ARG A 3 13.10 49.41 50.74
N SER A 4 12.17 48.71 51.39
CA SER A 4 11.90 47.29 51.09
C SER A 4 10.92 47.15 49.93
N ARG A 5 9.85 47.98 49.90
CA ARG A 5 8.86 48.01 48.80
C ARG A 5 9.51 48.22 47.42
N ASN A 6 10.47 49.14 47.32
CA ASN A 6 11.20 49.35 46.07
C ASN A 6 12.07 48.15 45.67
N ARG A 7 12.70 47.45 46.63
CA ARG A 7 13.48 46.24 46.34
C ARG A 7 12.62 45.11 45.79
N TYR A 8 11.41 44.91 46.32
CA TYR A 8 10.48 43.92 45.76
C TYR A 8 10.03 44.29 44.34
N ILE A 9 9.75 45.57 44.07
CA ILE A 9 9.40 46.03 42.72
C ILE A 9 10.56 45.77 41.74
N TYR A 10 11.81 46.09 42.11
CA TYR A 10 12.96 45.80 41.26
C TYR A 10 13.16 44.31 41.01
N ILE A 11 13.01 43.46 42.03
CA ILE A 11 13.12 42.01 41.88
C ILE A 11 12.02 41.47 40.96
N VAL A 12 10.77 41.92 41.13
CA VAL A 12 9.66 41.52 40.27
C VAL A 12 9.88 41.98 38.84
N VAL A 13 10.35 43.22 38.61
CA VAL A 13 10.66 43.72 37.27
C VAL A 13 11.82 42.94 36.63
N LEU A 14 12.88 42.63 37.38
CA LEU A 14 13.99 41.78 36.90
C LEU A 14 13.53 40.37 36.56
N ILE A 15 12.65 39.77 37.38
CA ILE A 15 12.07 38.45 37.12
C ILE A 15 11.19 38.51 35.86
N LEU A 16 10.34 39.52 35.72
CA LEU A 16 9.49 39.69 34.53
C LEU A 16 10.35 39.90 33.27
N ILE A 17 11.39 40.74 33.33
CA ILE A 17 12.34 40.94 32.23
C ILE A 17 13.04 39.62 31.90
N ALA A 18 13.58 38.91 32.89
CA ALA A 18 14.23 37.62 32.69
C ALA A 18 13.28 36.59 32.09
N PHE A 19 12.01 36.56 32.50
CA PHE A 19 10.99 35.67 31.96
C PHE A 19 10.58 36.04 30.52
N THR A 20 10.53 37.33 30.19
CA THR A 20 10.25 37.81 28.81
C THR A 20 11.44 37.68 27.86
N LEU A 21 12.67 37.68 28.39
CA LEU A 21 13.89 37.52 27.61
C LEU A 21 14.33 36.05 27.51
N TYR A 22 13.70 35.14 28.24
CA TYR A 22 13.97 33.72 28.10
C TYR A 22 13.33 33.26 26.78
N PRO A 23 14.12 32.76 25.81
CA PRO A 23 13.57 32.40 24.51
C PRO A 23 12.58 31.25 24.67
N TYR A 24 11.37 31.42 24.13
CA TYR A 24 10.39 30.35 24.05
C TYR A 24 10.79 29.40 22.93
N THR A 25 11.44 28.30 23.31
CA THR A 25 11.95 27.33 22.33
C THR A 25 11.10 26.08 22.30
N HIS A 26 9.96 26.21 21.63
CA HIS A 26 9.06 25.08 21.43
C HIS A 26 9.01 24.70 19.95
N LEU A 27 9.47 23.48 19.67
CA LEU A 27 9.06 22.78 18.47
C LEU A 27 7.67 22.21 18.75
N THR A 28 6.71 22.56 17.89
CA THR A 28 5.39 21.96 17.92
C THR A 28 5.27 21.07 16.69
N TYR A 29 4.71 19.89 16.86
CA TYR A 29 4.41 19.05 15.71
C TYR A 29 3.19 19.62 14.97
N GLY A 30 3.28 19.63 13.64
CA GLY A 30 2.19 20.00 12.76
C GLY A 30 1.24 18.81 12.57
N LYS A 31 0.66 18.72 11.37
CA LYS A 31 -0.17 17.57 11.01
C LYS A 31 0.71 16.36 10.67
N SER A 32 0.30 15.18 11.13
CA SER A 32 0.76 13.91 10.57
C SER A 32 -0.34 13.33 9.70
N TYR A 33 0.05 12.63 8.64
CA TYR A 33 -0.89 11.89 7.81
C TYR A 33 -0.25 10.58 7.34
N ILE A 34 -1.10 9.55 7.28
CA ILE A 34 -0.72 8.23 6.82
C ILE A 34 -1.58 7.89 5.62
N THR A 35 -0.95 7.42 4.55
CA THR A 35 -1.64 7.07 3.32
C THR A 35 -1.03 5.85 2.66
N PRO A 36 -1.81 4.80 2.39
CA PRO A 36 -3.20 4.58 2.84
C PRO A 36 -3.27 4.17 4.32
N GLU A 37 -4.44 4.35 4.96
CA GLU A 37 -4.72 3.84 6.32
C GLU A 37 -5.07 2.35 6.34
N VAL A 38 -5.45 1.78 5.18
CA VAL A 38 -5.68 0.35 5.02
C VAL A 38 -4.78 -0.17 3.91
N VAL A 39 -3.91 -1.12 4.24
CA VAL A 39 -2.97 -1.74 3.32
C VAL A 39 -3.04 -3.25 3.40
N TYR A 40 -2.59 -3.92 2.33
CA TYR A 40 -2.43 -5.36 2.35
C TYR A 40 -0.97 -5.75 2.63
N VAL A 41 -0.77 -6.95 3.17
CA VAL A 41 0.57 -7.53 3.34
C VAL A 41 1.35 -7.46 2.02
N GLY A 42 2.59 -6.97 2.10
CA GLY A 42 3.49 -6.78 0.96
C GLY A 42 3.40 -5.40 0.29
N GLU A 43 2.37 -4.60 0.61
CA GLU A 43 2.22 -3.24 0.09
C GLU A 43 2.98 -2.20 0.90
N ASN A 44 3.20 -1.04 0.27
CA ASN A 44 3.83 0.10 0.92
C ASN A 44 2.79 1.12 1.36
N PHE A 45 3.05 1.78 2.48
CA PHE A 45 2.33 2.98 2.92
C PHE A 45 3.32 4.09 3.28
N THR A 46 2.84 5.32 3.19
CA THR A 46 3.64 6.52 3.44
C THR A 46 3.16 7.20 4.71
N VAL A 47 4.09 7.52 5.60
CA VAL A 47 3.86 8.37 6.78
C VAL A 47 4.54 9.70 6.53
N THR A 48 3.80 10.79 6.69
CA THR A 48 4.35 12.14 6.60
C THR A 48 4.14 12.90 7.90
N ILE A 49 5.20 13.55 8.36
CA ILE A 49 5.23 14.33 9.60
C ILE A 49 5.58 15.77 9.23
N GLU A 50 4.64 16.69 9.43
CA GLU A 50 4.91 18.13 9.38
C GLU A 50 5.50 18.57 10.72
N VAL A 51 6.66 19.22 10.67
CA VAL A 51 7.35 19.79 11.83
C VAL A 51 7.37 21.30 11.70
N VAL A 52 6.93 22.01 12.73
CA VAL A 52 6.84 23.48 12.73
C VAL A 52 7.63 24.05 13.90
N ASN A 53 8.51 25.01 13.61
CA ASN A 53 9.14 25.78 14.68
C ASN A 53 8.20 26.90 15.14
N THR A 54 7.52 26.69 16.27
CA THR A 54 6.63 27.70 16.88
C THR A 54 7.34 28.63 17.86
N GLY A 55 8.62 28.39 18.12
CA GLY A 55 9.42 29.20 19.01
C GLY A 55 9.93 30.49 18.36
N ASP A 56 10.76 31.22 19.11
CA ASP A 56 11.38 32.49 18.73
C ASP A 56 12.86 32.36 18.34
N VAL A 57 13.42 31.15 18.44
CA VAL A 57 14.83 30.84 18.12
C VAL A 57 14.92 29.84 16.97
N VAL A 58 16.00 29.94 16.21
CA VAL A 58 16.32 28.99 15.14
C VAL A 58 16.62 27.61 15.73
N LEU A 59 16.03 26.57 15.16
CA LEU A 59 16.33 25.18 15.51
C LEU A 59 17.28 24.57 14.50
N THR A 60 18.25 23.80 14.96
CA THR A 60 19.20 23.09 14.11
C THR A 60 19.14 21.59 14.36
N ASP A 61 19.64 20.81 13.40
CA ASP A 61 19.69 19.34 13.47
C ASP A 61 18.34 18.71 13.83
N VAL A 62 17.28 19.15 13.15
CA VAL A 62 15.91 18.64 13.36
C VAL A 62 15.79 17.30 12.66
N VAL A 63 15.62 16.23 13.45
CA VAL A 63 15.57 14.85 12.99
C VAL A 63 14.38 14.14 13.62
N PRO A 64 13.39 13.72 12.81
CA PRO A 64 12.35 12.82 13.28
C PRO A 64 12.83 11.37 13.30
N THR A 65 12.25 10.59 14.20
CA THR A 65 12.33 9.14 14.25
C THR A 65 10.92 8.57 14.39
N ILE A 66 10.71 7.35 13.90
CA ILE A 66 9.42 6.66 14.01
C ILE A 66 9.55 5.40 14.85
N LYS A 67 8.46 5.04 15.53
CA LYS A 67 8.32 3.82 16.31
C LYS A 67 6.99 3.15 15.96
N LEU A 68 7.03 1.84 15.77
CA LEU A 68 5.89 1.04 15.37
C LEU A 68 5.43 0.19 16.54
N VAL A 69 4.11 0.15 16.78
CA VAL A 69 3.52 -0.63 17.87
C VAL A 69 2.28 -1.37 17.36
N PRO A 70 2.22 -2.70 17.44
CA PRO A 70 3.30 -3.61 17.83
C PRO A 70 4.42 -3.68 16.77
N GLU A 71 5.60 -4.10 17.22
CA GLU A 71 6.75 -4.33 16.32
C GLU A 71 6.51 -5.56 15.42
N GLY A 72 7.10 -5.57 14.22
CA GLY A 72 7.07 -6.71 13.29
C GLY A 72 5.90 -6.77 12.32
N LEU A 73 4.87 -5.92 12.47
CA LEU A 73 3.76 -5.83 11.50
C LEU A 73 4.12 -5.04 10.24
N ALA A 74 5.02 -4.06 10.36
CA ALA A 74 5.57 -3.31 9.25
C ALA A 74 7.04 -2.99 9.50
N GLU A 75 7.78 -2.69 8.43
CA GLU A 75 9.16 -2.21 8.49
C GLU A 75 9.33 -0.90 7.74
N VAL A 76 10.32 -0.11 8.16
CA VAL A 76 10.70 1.12 7.47
C VAL A 76 11.62 0.76 6.31
N ILE A 77 11.19 1.04 5.08
CA ILE A 77 11.99 0.81 3.87
C ILE A 77 12.90 2.00 3.60
N THR A 78 12.34 3.22 3.67
CA THR A 78 13.09 4.46 3.52
C THR A 78 12.56 5.54 4.44
N GLY A 79 13.42 6.50 4.76
CA GLY A 79 13.06 7.71 5.49
C GLY A 79 13.85 7.91 6.79
N PRO A 80 13.80 9.12 7.38
CA PRO A 80 13.03 10.26 6.88
C PRO A 80 13.63 10.85 5.58
N THR A 81 12.77 11.36 4.69
CA THR A 81 13.19 12.19 3.55
C THR A 81 12.53 13.57 3.70
N PRO A 82 13.31 14.66 3.84
CA PRO A 82 14.78 14.69 3.96
C PRO A 82 15.29 13.99 5.24
N PRO A 83 16.56 13.55 5.32
CA PRO A 83 17.07 12.85 6.50
C PRO A 83 17.16 13.74 7.75
N ARG A 84 17.29 15.05 7.56
CA ARG A 84 17.27 16.07 8.61
C ARG A 84 16.93 17.43 7.99
N ALA A 85 16.42 18.36 8.80
CA ALA A 85 16.48 19.78 8.48
C ALA A 85 17.66 20.41 9.24
N SER A 86 18.64 20.92 8.51
CA SER A 86 19.84 21.52 9.10
C SER A 86 19.53 22.77 9.91
N MET A 87 18.54 23.54 9.45
CA MET A 87 18.08 24.78 10.06
C MET A 87 16.58 24.95 9.84
N LEU A 88 15.87 25.41 10.87
CA LEU A 88 14.44 25.72 10.83
C LEU A 88 14.21 27.03 11.60
N SER A 89 13.91 28.11 10.88
CA SER A 89 13.71 29.44 11.48
C SER A 89 12.36 29.52 12.20
N PRO A 90 12.15 30.49 13.10
CA PRO A 90 10.83 30.74 13.68
C PRO A 90 9.73 30.85 12.62
N GLY A 91 8.67 30.06 12.77
CA GLY A 91 7.54 29.98 11.83
C GLY A 91 7.75 29.06 10.61
N ASP A 92 8.96 28.59 10.36
CA ASP A 92 9.25 27.66 9.27
C ASP A 92 8.65 26.28 9.54
N ARG A 93 8.36 25.57 8.45
CA ARG A 93 7.84 24.21 8.47
C ARG A 93 8.59 23.30 7.51
N VAL A 94 8.70 22.03 7.85
CA VAL A 94 9.30 21.00 7.01
C VAL A 94 8.51 19.71 7.10
N ASN A 95 8.33 19.02 5.97
CA ASN A 95 7.68 17.72 5.91
C ASN A 95 8.72 16.62 5.78
N PHE A 96 8.61 15.62 6.64
CA PHE A 96 9.44 14.43 6.62
C PHE A 96 8.62 13.22 6.22
N THR A 97 9.07 12.49 5.21
CA THR A 97 8.35 11.32 4.69
C THR A 97 9.08 10.02 4.97
N TYR A 98 8.31 8.99 5.33
CA TYR A 98 8.76 7.62 5.51
C TYR A 98 7.95 6.71 4.61
N ILE A 99 8.63 5.75 3.97
CA ILE A 99 7.98 4.66 3.24
C ILE A 99 8.15 3.40 4.07
N LEU A 100 7.03 2.80 4.43
CA LEU A 100 6.97 1.56 5.19
C LEU A 100 6.36 0.45 4.34
N LYS A 101 6.72 -0.78 4.65
CA LYS A 101 6.17 -1.98 4.02
C LYS A 101 5.42 -2.81 5.04
N ALA A 102 4.21 -3.22 4.68
CA ALA A 102 3.41 -4.14 5.46
C ALA A 102 3.98 -5.56 5.37
N ILE A 103 4.24 -6.19 6.52
CA ILE A 103 4.84 -7.54 6.63
C ILE A 103 3.79 -8.56 7.05
N SER A 104 2.99 -8.24 8.07
CA SER A 104 2.04 -9.17 8.68
C SER A 104 0.70 -8.48 8.96
N PRO A 105 -0.43 -9.21 8.91
CA PRO A 105 -1.73 -8.63 9.15
C PRO A 105 -1.91 -8.22 10.62
N GLY A 106 -2.69 -7.16 10.85
CA GLY A 106 -2.98 -6.60 12.16
C GLY A 106 -3.12 -5.09 12.14
N ASP A 107 -3.57 -4.52 13.25
CA ASP A 107 -3.62 -3.08 13.44
C ASP A 107 -2.30 -2.59 14.03
N ILE A 108 -1.74 -1.54 13.42
CA ILE A 108 -0.48 -0.93 13.83
C ILE A 108 -0.69 0.55 14.15
N GLU A 109 -0.19 0.96 15.31
CA GLU A 109 -0.09 2.35 15.72
C GLU A 109 1.30 2.87 15.37
N VAL A 110 1.35 3.99 14.65
CA VAL A 110 2.60 4.65 14.29
C VAL A 110 2.84 5.80 15.24
N PHE A 111 3.98 5.79 15.90
CA PHE A 111 4.47 6.88 16.74
C PHE A 111 5.70 7.54 16.13
N TYR A 112 5.98 8.77 16.53
CA TYR A 112 7.19 9.49 16.14
C TYR A 112 7.72 10.37 17.27
N GLU A 113 8.99 10.68 17.21
CA GLU A 113 9.68 11.60 18.11
C GLU A 113 10.54 12.54 17.26
N VAL A 114 10.56 13.83 17.56
CA VAL A 114 11.42 14.80 16.86
C VAL A 114 12.47 15.31 17.81
N LYS A 115 13.74 15.09 17.46
CA LYS A 115 14.90 15.62 18.19
C LYS A 115 15.45 16.83 17.46
N TYR A 116 15.91 17.81 18.23
CA TYR A 116 16.41 19.07 17.68
C TYR A 116 17.38 19.76 18.64
N VAL A 117 18.11 20.74 18.14
CA VAL A 117 19.04 21.58 18.90
C VAL A 117 18.55 23.02 18.88
N ASN A 118 18.51 23.64 20.05
CA ASN A 118 18.26 25.06 20.19
C ASN A 118 19.53 25.84 19.83
N SER A 119 19.49 26.72 18.83
CA SER A 119 20.69 27.44 18.37
C SER A 119 21.24 28.45 19.40
N TYR A 120 20.43 28.89 20.36
CA TYR A 120 20.80 29.84 21.39
C TYR A 120 21.39 29.15 22.63
N THR A 121 20.70 28.16 23.18
CA THR A 121 21.16 27.45 24.39
C THR A 121 22.12 26.29 24.09
N LEU A 122 22.18 25.85 22.83
CA LEU A 122 22.89 24.64 22.38
C LEU A 122 22.39 23.34 23.02
N GLU A 123 21.21 23.39 23.66
CA GLU A 123 20.58 22.23 24.28
C GLU A 123 19.95 21.31 23.23
N LYS A 124 20.10 20.00 23.46
CA LYS A 124 19.42 18.95 22.68
C LYS A 124 18.08 18.64 23.33
N LEU A 125 17.00 18.87 22.58
CA LEU A 125 15.63 18.72 23.05
C LEU A 125 14.89 17.67 22.22
N SER A 126 13.74 17.24 22.74
CA SER A 126 12.85 16.28 22.08
C SER A 126 11.39 16.65 22.34
N THR A 127 10.52 16.37 21.36
CA THR A 127 9.05 16.47 21.52
C THR A 127 8.47 15.40 22.43
N GLY A 128 9.26 14.37 22.76
CA GLY A 128 8.72 13.12 23.28
C GLY A 128 7.97 12.33 22.19
N LEU A 129 7.43 11.19 22.60
CA LEU A 129 6.73 10.26 21.70
C LEU A 129 5.30 10.76 21.42
N LEU A 130 4.99 10.94 20.15
CA LEU A 130 3.73 11.44 19.63
C LEU A 130 3.09 10.42 18.70
N LYS A 131 1.76 10.36 18.66
CA LYS A 131 1.04 9.43 17.77
C LYS A 131 0.89 10.06 16.38
N ALA A 132 1.34 9.37 15.34
CA ALA A 132 1.21 9.77 13.94
C ALA A 132 -0.14 9.37 13.35
N GLY A 133 -0.63 8.18 13.71
CA GLY A 133 -1.89 7.62 13.23
C GLY A 133 -1.92 6.10 13.33
N ASP A 134 -3.02 5.51 12.88
CA ASP A 134 -3.30 4.08 12.89
C ASP A 134 -3.37 3.54 11.47
N VAL A 135 -2.92 2.30 11.27
CA VAL A 135 -3.00 1.60 9.99
C VAL A 135 -3.52 0.18 10.22
N THR A 136 -4.47 -0.26 9.40
CA THR A 136 -4.94 -1.64 9.41
C THR A 136 -4.29 -2.40 8.25
N ILE A 137 -3.51 -3.42 8.59
CA ILE A 137 -2.88 -4.32 7.63
C ILE A 137 -3.76 -5.55 7.47
N LYS A 138 -4.24 -5.79 6.26
CA LYS A 138 -5.06 -6.95 5.91
C LYS A 138 -4.23 -8.04 5.27
N GLU A 139 -4.62 -9.28 5.53
CA GLU A 139 -4.11 -10.41 4.75
C GLU A 139 -4.56 -10.29 3.28
N VAL A 140 -3.72 -10.77 2.38
CA VAL A 140 -4.09 -10.89 0.97
C VAL A 140 -4.95 -12.14 0.82
N SER A 141 -6.27 -11.99 0.75
CA SER A 141 -7.14 -13.13 0.52
C SER A 141 -7.08 -13.60 -0.94
N MET A 142 -7.23 -14.90 -1.18
CA MET A 142 -7.30 -15.45 -2.54
C MET A 142 -8.46 -14.86 -3.34
N TRP A 143 -9.54 -14.45 -2.67
CA TRP A 143 -10.65 -13.72 -3.28
C TRP A 143 -10.27 -12.28 -3.66
N ASP A 144 -9.48 -11.58 -2.84
CA ASP A 144 -8.97 -10.24 -3.18
C ASP A 144 -8.04 -10.31 -4.40
N LEU A 145 -7.13 -11.30 -4.47
CA LEU A 145 -6.29 -11.53 -5.65
C LEU A 145 -7.10 -11.80 -6.91
N LEU A 146 -8.17 -12.59 -6.80
CA LEU A 146 -9.08 -12.84 -7.91
C LEU A 146 -9.74 -11.54 -8.37
N THR A 147 -10.24 -10.71 -7.45
CA THR A 147 -10.91 -9.43 -7.78
C THR A 147 -9.98 -8.30 -8.23
N ARG A 148 -8.71 -8.33 -7.82
CA ARG A 148 -7.70 -7.31 -8.18
C ARG A 148 -7.19 -7.48 -9.60
N HIS A 149 -7.26 -8.70 -10.14
CA HIS A 149 -7.16 -8.93 -11.57
C HIS A 149 -8.54 -8.76 -12.21
N ASP A 150 -8.59 -8.04 -13.33
CA ASP A 150 -9.80 -7.71 -14.09
C ASP A 150 -10.70 -8.93 -14.36
N LEU A 151 -11.61 -9.25 -13.42
CA LEU A 151 -12.68 -10.23 -13.61
C LEU A 151 -13.55 -9.88 -14.82
N GLN A 152 -13.48 -8.63 -15.29
CA GLN A 152 -14.11 -8.18 -16.52
C GLN A 152 -13.69 -9.03 -17.73
N TYR A 153 -12.47 -9.61 -17.73
CA TYR A 153 -12.02 -10.52 -18.80
C TYR A 153 -12.20 -12.00 -18.46
N LEU A 154 -12.14 -12.38 -17.17
CA LEU A 154 -12.22 -13.79 -16.76
C LEU A 154 -13.66 -14.34 -16.83
N ILE A 155 -14.66 -13.52 -16.48
CA ILE A 155 -16.08 -13.93 -16.51
C ILE A 155 -16.55 -14.24 -17.94
N PRO A 156 -16.32 -13.38 -18.96
CA PRO A 156 -16.68 -13.71 -20.35
C PRO A 156 -15.97 -14.95 -20.88
N LEU A 157 -14.70 -15.17 -20.52
CA LEU A 157 -13.93 -16.36 -20.90
C LEU A 157 -14.52 -17.65 -20.32
N LEU A 158 -14.94 -17.63 -19.05
CA LEU A 158 -15.62 -18.76 -18.41
C LEU A 158 -16.99 -19.03 -19.05
N ILE A 159 -17.77 -17.99 -19.32
CA ILE A 159 -19.05 -18.11 -20.02
C ILE A 159 -18.85 -18.69 -21.43
N LEU A 160 -17.85 -18.22 -22.17
CA LEU A 160 -17.52 -18.72 -23.51
C LEU A 160 -17.07 -20.19 -23.47
N SER A 161 -16.31 -20.58 -22.44
CA SER A 161 -15.88 -21.96 -22.21
C SER A 161 -17.06 -22.89 -21.92
N ILE A 162 -17.97 -22.49 -21.03
CA ILE A 162 -19.18 -23.25 -20.69
C ILE A 162 -20.11 -23.36 -21.90
N LEU A 163 -20.31 -22.26 -22.63
CA LEU A 163 -21.10 -22.24 -23.86
C LEU A 163 -20.49 -23.15 -24.94
N GLY A 164 -19.16 -23.12 -25.10
CA GLY A 164 -18.42 -23.99 -26.00
C GLY A 164 -18.57 -25.46 -25.64
N PHE A 165 -18.49 -25.81 -24.35
CA PHE A 165 -18.70 -27.18 -23.87
C PHE A 165 -20.16 -27.64 -24.07
N LEU A 166 -21.13 -26.76 -23.86
CA LEU A 166 -22.55 -27.05 -24.08
C LEU A 166 -22.85 -27.30 -25.56
N ILE A 167 -22.31 -26.44 -26.45
CA ILE A 167 -22.41 -26.62 -27.89
C ILE A 167 -21.73 -27.94 -28.28
N PHE A 168 -20.52 -28.21 -27.81
CA PHE A 168 -19.78 -29.44 -28.10
C PHE A 168 -20.55 -30.70 -27.67
N THR A 169 -21.10 -30.71 -26.46
CA THR A 169 -21.87 -31.86 -25.93
C THR A 169 -23.18 -32.08 -26.68
N ILE A 170 -23.88 -31.02 -27.06
CA ILE A 170 -25.09 -31.11 -27.89
C ILE A 170 -24.73 -31.62 -29.29
N TYR A 171 -23.66 -31.09 -29.88
CA TYR A 171 -23.24 -31.43 -31.24
C TYR A 171 -22.71 -32.87 -31.37
N ARG A 172 -22.05 -33.39 -30.32
CA ARG A 172 -21.64 -34.80 -30.24
C ARG A 172 -22.84 -35.75 -30.16
N ARG A 173 -23.99 -35.31 -29.64
CA ARG A 173 -25.24 -36.09 -29.56
C ARG A 173 -26.09 -36.03 -30.84
N GLY A 174 -25.76 -35.14 -31.78
CA GLY A 174 -26.48 -34.99 -33.04
C GLY A 174 -26.56 -33.52 -33.49
N SER A 175 -27.03 -33.28 -34.71
CA SER A 175 -27.30 -31.94 -35.22
C SER A 175 -28.27 -31.20 -34.29
N LEU A 176 -27.94 -29.96 -33.92
CA LEU A 176 -28.79 -29.10 -33.08
C LEU A 176 -30.16 -28.82 -33.74
N PHE A 177 -30.19 -28.88 -35.07
CA PHE A 177 -31.38 -28.73 -35.89
C PHE A 177 -31.67 -30.06 -36.59
N GLY A 178 -32.81 -30.69 -36.28
CA GLY A 178 -33.25 -31.91 -36.97
C GLY A 178 -33.43 -31.69 -38.48
N PRO A 179 -33.57 -32.76 -39.28
CA PRO A 179 -33.57 -32.69 -40.75
C PRO A 179 -34.73 -31.89 -41.39
N LYS A 180 -35.65 -31.32 -40.59
CA LYS A 180 -36.86 -30.65 -41.05
C LYS A 180 -37.13 -29.27 -40.42
N THR A 181 -36.12 -28.45 -40.14
CA THR A 181 -36.38 -27.04 -39.79
C THR A 181 -36.11 -26.12 -40.97
N GLY A 182 -37.16 -25.91 -41.79
CA GLY A 182 -37.20 -24.86 -42.83
C GLY A 182 -37.35 -23.45 -42.26
N LEU A 183 -36.71 -23.17 -41.12
CA LEU A 183 -36.75 -21.86 -40.45
C LEU A 183 -35.66 -20.98 -41.06
N LYS A 184 -36.05 -20.07 -41.96
CA LYS A 184 -35.23 -18.97 -42.44
C LYS A 184 -35.45 -17.76 -41.55
N ILE A 185 -34.48 -17.43 -40.70
CA ILE A 185 -34.46 -16.13 -40.01
C ILE A 185 -33.52 -15.22 -40.81
N ARG A 186 -34.06 -14.16 -41.43
CA ARG A 186 -33.31 -13.13 -42.17
C ARG A 186 -32.27 -13.66 -43.17
N GLY A 187 -32.61 -14.70 -43.93
CA GLY A 187 -31.80 -15.18 -45.06
C GLY A 187 -30.68 -16.17 -44.72
N VAL A 188 -30.41 -16.47 -43.45
CA VAL A 188 -29.46 -17.52 -43.06
C VAL A 188 -30.19 -18.86 -42.95
N SER A 189 -29.79 -19.86 -43.73
CA SER A 189 -30.33 -21.22 -43.66
C SER A 189 -29.80 -21.94 -42.42
N CYS A 190 -30.63 -22.72 -41.73
CA CYS A 190 -30.18 -23.59 -40.63
C CYS A 190 -28.98 -24.49 -41.04
N LYS A 191 -28.88 -24.85 -42.33
CA LYS A 191 -27.75 -25.63 -42.87
C LYS A 191 -26.43 -24.85 -42.90
N ASP A 192 -26.48 -23.54 -43.17
CA ASP A 192 -25.30 -22.68 -43.19
C ASP A 192 -24.83 -22.38 -41.76
N LEU A 193 -25.78 -22.17 -40.84
CA LEU A 193 -25.49 -22.02 -39.41
C LEU A 193 -24.88 -23.31 -38.83
N ASP A 194 -25.39 -24.48 -39.21
CA ASP A 194 -24.87 -25.79 -38.79
C ASP A 194 -23.44 -26.03 -39.28
N SER A 195 -23.13 -25.63 -40.53
CA SER A 195 -21.78 -25.68 -41.10
C SER A 195 -20.79 -24.77 -40.35
N ILE A 196 -21.24 -23.55 -40.00
CA ILE A 196 -20.44 -22.60 -39.23
C ILE A 196 -20.19 -23.14 -37.81
N LEU A 197 -21.22 -23.69 -37.15
CA LEU A 197 -21.08 -24.30 -35.83
C LEU A 197 -20.07 -25.47 -35.85
N LYS A 198 -20.13 -26.35 -36.86
CA LYS A 198 -19.15 -27.45 -37.06
C LYS A 198 -17.72 -26.94 -37.15
N ARG A 199 -17.48 -25.91 -37.97
CA ARG A 199 -16.15 -25.32 -38.11
C ARG A 199 -15.69 -24.70 -36.80
N PHE A 200 -16.57 -24.01 -36.09
CA PHE A 200 -16.28 -23.38 -34.80
C PHE A 200 -15.92 -24.42 -33.73
N VAL A 201 -16.70 -25.50 -33.61
CA VAL A 201 -16.41 -26.63 -32.70
C VAL A 201 -15.05 -27.24 -33.01
N LYS A 202 -14.71 -27.44 -34.28
CA LYS A 202 -13.41 -28.00 -34.69
C LYS A 202 -12.23 -27.09 -34.29
N VAL A 203 -12.39 -25.78 -34.37
CA VAL A 203 -11.37 -24.80 -33.91
C VAL A 203 -11.20 -24.88 -32.40
N ILE A 204 -12.31 -24.95 -31.64
CA ILE A 204 -12.27 -25.11 -30.19
C ILE A 204 -11.55 -26.40 -29.79
N GLU A 205 -11.87 -27.54 -30.43
CA GLU A 205 -11.19 -28.82 -30.18
C GLU A 205 -9.68 -28.75 -30.45
N SER A 206 -9.27 -28.05 -31.52
CA SER A 206 -7.86 -27.85 -31.83
C SER A 206 -7.15 -27.07 -30.72
N LYS A 207 -7.73 -25.94 -30.30
CA LYS A 207 -7.13 -25.08 -29.26
C LYS A 207 -7.17 -25.70 -27.88
N HIS A 208 -8.21 -26.46 -27.55
CA HIS A 208 -8.26 -27.22 -26.30
C HIS A 208 -7.15 -28.27 -26.24
N ARG A 209 -6.87 -28.99 -27.34
CA ARG A 209 -5.75 -29.93 -27.41
C ARG A 209 -4.39 -29.25 -27.24
N GLU A 210 -4.17 -28.12 -27.90
CA GLU A 210 -2.94 -27.32 -27.73
C GLU A 210 -2.76 -26.87 -26.26
N LEU A 211 -3.84 -26.40 -25.62
CA LEU A 211 -3.83 -25.98 -24.23
C LEU A 211 -3.52 -27.13 -23.27
N MET A 212 -4.13 -28.30 -23.49
CA MET A 212 -3.87 -29.49 -22.68
C MET A 212 -2.45 -30.04 -22.87
N ASP A 213 -1.89 -29.96 -24.08
CA ASP A 213 -0.48 -30.27 -24.34
C ASP A 213 0.44 -29.33 -23.56
N LEU A 214 0.18 -28.01 -23.63
CA LEU A 214 0.96 -27.01 -22.90
C LEU A 214 0.86 -27.21 -21.38
N HIS A 215 -0.34 -27.48 -20.86
CA HIS A 215 -0.56 -27.79 -19.45
C HIS A 215 0.19 -29.05 -19.02
N SER A 216 0.22 -30.08 -19.87
CA SER A 216 0.98 -31.31 -19.59
C SER A 216 2.49 -31.07 -19.58
N LYS A 217 3.00 -30.20 -20.45
CA LYS A 217 4.40 -29.77 -20.48
C LYS A 217 4.76 -28.96 -19.24
N LEU A 218 3.91 -28.02 -18.85
CA LEU A 218 4.07 -27.23 -17.64
C LEU A 218 4.06 -28.11 -16.40
N ARG A 219 3.13 -29.08 -16.33
CA ARG A 219 3.06 -30.07 -15.24
C ARG A 219 4.33 -30.90 -15.16
N ARG A 220 4.92 -31.30 -16.30
CA ARG A 220 6.22 -32.01 -16.31
C ARG A 220 7.39 -31.12 -15.90
N LEU A 221 7.37 -29.83 -16.24
CA LEU A 221 8.39 -28.89 -15.77
C LEU A 221 8.30 -28.65 -14.26
N VAL A 222 7.09 -28.55 -13.71
CA VAL A 222 6.87 -28.26 -12.29
C VAL A 222 7.00 -29.52 -11.41
N PHE A 223 6.54 -30.68 -11.89
CA PHE A 223 6.44 -31.90 -11.09
C PHE A 223 7.25 -33.09 -11.64
N GLY A 224 7.89 -32.95 -12.81
CA GLY A 224 8.65 -34.04 -13.45
C GLY A 224 10.11 -34.15 -13.03
N TYR A 225 10.58 -33.29 -12.13
CA TYR A 225 11.79 -33.55 -11.35
C TYR A 225 11.37 -34.22 -10.05
N GLU A 226 11.55 -35.53 -9.93
CA GLU A 226 11.33 -36.28 -8.68
C GLU A 226 12.35 -35.94 -7.56
N SER A 227 12.84 -34.71 -7.50
CA SER A 227 13.48 -34.21 -6.28
C SER A 227 13.19 -32.72 -6.14
N MET A 228 12.79 -32.33 -4.93
CA MET A 228 12.67 -30.93 -4.49
C MET A 228 13.96 -30.10 -4.66
N GLN A 229 15.06 -30.69 -5.15
CA GLN A 229 16.31 -30.00 -5.48
C GLN A 229 16.13 -28.96 -6.59
N GLY A 230 15.32 -29.25 -7.62
CA GLY A 230 15.23 -28.39 -8.82
C GLY A 230 14.59 -27.02 -8.57
N LEU A 231 13.65 -26.92 -7.61
CA LEU A 231 13.04 -25.66 -7.19
C LEU A 231 13.98 -24.85 -6.26
N VAL A 232 14.81 -25.54 -5.48
CA VAL A 232 15.82 -24.92 -4.60
C VAL A 232 17.01 -24.38 -5.41
N ASP A 233 17.40 -25.05 -6.50
CA ASP A 233 18.47 -24.59 -7.41
C ASP A 233 18.02 -23.43 -8.31
N MET A 234 16.72 -23.30 -8.61
CA MET A 234 16.19 -22.19 -9.40
C MET A 234 15.92 -20.92 -8.58
N ALA A 235 15.82 -21.06 -7.25
CA ALA A 235 15.62 -19.96 -6.30
C ALA A 235 16.94 -19.41 -5.72
N ARG A 236 18.08 -19.96 -6.15
CA ARG A 236 19.44 -19.55 -5.75
C ARG A 236 20.13 -18.80 -6.88
#